data_AF-A0A8H7P0V9-F1
#
_entry.id   AF-A0A8H7P0V9-F1
#
_cell.length_a   1.000
_cell.length_b   1.000
_cell.length_c   1.000
_cell.angle_alpha   90.00
_cell.angle_beta   90.00
_cell.angle_gamma   90.00
#
_symmetry.space_group_name_H-M   'P 1'
#
loop_
_entity.id
_entity.type
_entity.pdbx_description
1 polymer ?
#
loop_
_entity_poly.entity_id
_entity_poly.type
_entity_poly.pdbx_seq_one_letter_code
_entity_poly.pdbx_strand_id
1 'polypeptide(L)'
;MAPIKLAIIGAGPSAFYVASRLLSLLPVGSSSKLNIHLYDRLWAPHGLVRYGVAPDHPENCTHKFDAAAEDPRLRFFGNVNIATQSPVPHALSLPLSSLLPHYTHLLISSGCTTPILHPAIPPSDYCVPALSLVHWYTQHPSRPSPPPLQQLQHITLIGQGNVSLDIARMLLTPPSELAKFDVPAHVLAVLERSAVEHVSIVGRRGLQQAAFTTKELREMMNLTDASMVPPDPALLKEPDAGGEPLTRQQARTLQLLQKGSKNKPGTTRKTWSLELFRSPLLLDLPTGAAQESSGVRPPAQLTLAHTMLDASARAVPTGEKSTQSTSLVVTSLGHRAEPSAPWYEPSLGHINTVGGRVVDPSGLTVRNVYASGWAATGARGVLASTMMDAYAVANTILRDAFPGEDVQTTPTEVLPRTVEDDAPPPEVEAALKEGKVLEYADWKVINAEEIRRGEKIGKEQEEHNLHITPYVSASNLNPQLNRV
;
A
#
# COMPACT_ATOMS: atom_id res chain seq x y z
N MET A 1 -15.96 -32.35 -14.13
CA MET A 1 -15.23 -31.08 -14.39
C MET A 1 -13.86 -31.18 -13.72
N ALA A 2 -12.81 -30.60 -14.29
CA ALA A 2 -11.46 -30.71 -13.71
C ALA A 2 -11.38 -29.93 -12.38
N PRO A 3 -10.77 -30.49 -11.32
CA PRO A 3 -10.64 -29.82 -10.03
C PRO A 3 -9.75 -28.58 -10.15
N ILE A 4 -10.11 -27.52 -9.43
CA ILE A 4 -9.32 -26.29 -9.30
C ILE A 4 -8.60 -26.33 -7.96
N LYS A 5 -7.28 -26.52 -8.01
CA LYS A 5 -6.37 -26.21 -6.91
C LYS A 5 -5.57 -24.96 -7.26
N LEU A 6 -5.89 -23.85 -6.60
CA LEU A 6 -5.40 -22.50 -6.90
C LEU A 6 -4.39 -22.04 -5.84
N ALA A 7 -3.17 -21.71 -6.27
CA ALA A 7 -2.24 -20.93 -5.46
C ALA A 7 -2.45 -19.43 -5.71
N ILE A 8 -2.52 -18.64 -4.64
CA ILE A 8 -2.59 -17.19 -4.68
C ILE A 8 -1.34 -16.63 -4.00
N ILE A 9 -0.55 -15.82 -4.72
CA ILE A 9 0.62 -15.11 -4.17
C ILE A 9 0.18 -13.71 -3.73
N GLY A 10 0.31 -13.43 -2.44
CA GLY A 10 -0.23 -12.27 -1.73
C GLY A 10 -1.53 -12.57 -1.00
N ALA A 11 -1.74 -11.92 0.14
CA ALA A 11 -2.95 -11.98 0.96
C ALA A 11 -3.54 -10.59 1.22
N GLY A 12 -3.39 -9.68 0.26
CA GLY A 12 -4.07 -8.37 0.27
C GLY A 12 -5.53 -8.44 -0.19
N PRO A 13 -6.21 -7.29 -0.35
CA PRO A 13 -7.62 -7.25 -0.74
C PRO A 13 -7.95 -7.99 -2.03
N SER A 14 -7.10 -7.86 -3.06
CA SER A 14 -7.33 -8.52 -4.35
C SER A 14 -7.39 -10.05 -4.21
N ALA A 15 -6.47 -10.62 -3.42
CA ALA A 15 -6.41 -12.05 -3.15
C ALA A 15 -7.72 -12.55 -2.52
N PHE A 16 -8.15 -11.89 -1.45
CA PHE A 16 -9.37 -12.26 -0.73
C PHE A 16 -10.64 -12.02 -1.56
N TYR A 17 -10.71 -10.95 -2.35
CA TYR A 17 -11.87 -10.73 -3.23
C TYR A 17 -11.96 -11.78 -4.34
N VAL A 18 -10.84 -12.20 -4.96
CA VAL A 18 -10.86 -13.31 -5.92
C VAL A 18 -11.29 -14.60 -5.22
N ALA A 19 -10.67 -14.93 -4.09
CA ALA A 19 -10.97 -16.15 -3.35
C ALA A 19 -12.43 -16.21 -2.89
N SER A 20 -12.93 -15.16 -2.24
CA SER A 20 -14.33 -15.04 -1.80
C SER A 20 -15.31 -15.20 -2.96
N ARG A 21 -15.01 -14.59 -4.12
CA ARG A 21 -15.85 -14.69 -5.31
C ARG A 21 -15.88 -16.11 -5.88
N LEU A 22 -14.72 -16.79 -5.95
CA LEU A 22 -14.64 -18.18 -6.40
C LEU A 22 -15.40 -19.13 -5.46
N LEU A 23 -15.21 -18.98 -4.14
CA LEU A 23 -15.90 -19.79 -3.13
C LEU A 23 -17.42 -19.63 -3.20
N SER A 24 -17.90 -18.42 -3.51
CA SER A 24 -19.32 -18.12 -3.70
C SER A 24 -19.88 -18.68 -5.00
N LEU A 25 -19.12 -18.61 -6.10
CA LEU A 25 -19.58 -19.08 -7.42
C LEU A 25 -19.47 -20.59 -7.60
N LEU A 26 -18.60 -21.26 -6.84
CA LEU A 26 -18.47 -22.71 -6.78
C LEU A 26 -18.79 -23.19 -5.37
N PRO A 27 -20.06 -23.24 -4.93
CA PRO A 27 -20.41 -23.67 -3.57
C PRO A 27 -20.08 -25.17 -3.35
N VAL A 28 -20.00 -25.58 -2.09
CA VAL A 28 -19.83 -26.99 -1.70
C VAL A 28 -20.91 -27.87 -2.34
N GLY A 29 -20.52 -29.02 -2.89
CA GLY A 29 -21.43 -29.91 -3.63
C GLY A 29 -21.54 -29.60 -5.12
N SER A 30 -20.85 -28.57 -5.62
CA SER A 30 -20.66 -28.33 -7.05
C SER A 30 -19.92 -29.50 -7.71
N SER A 31 -20.13 -29.73 -9.00
CA SER A 31 -19.51 -30.83 -9.78
C SER A 31 -18.00 -30.71 -9.99
N SER A 32 -17.38 -29.62 -9.53
CA SER A 32 -15.94 -29.41 -9.50
C SER A 32 -15.46 -29.08 -8.09
N LYS A 33 -14.34 -29.68 -7.69
CA LYS A 33 -13.67 -29.41 -6.42
C LYS A 33 -12.85 -28.11 -6.54
N LEU A 34 -12.97 -27.21 -5.56
CA LEU A 34 -12.20 -25.97 -5.45
C LEU A 34 -11.43 -25.97 -4.14
N ASN A 35 -10.11 -25.81 -4.21
CA ASN A 35 -9.21 -25.58 -3.08
C ASN A 35 -8.30 -24.38 -3.39
N ILE A 36 -8.09 -23.51 -2.39
CA ILE A 36 -7.36 -22.25 -2.55
C ILE A 36 -6.30 -22.12 -1.46
N HIS A 37 -5.04 -21.95 -1.83
CA HIS A 37 -3.94 -21.68 -0.90
C HIS A 37 -3.42 -20.26 -1.12
N LEU A 38 -3.53 -19.40 -0.12
CA LEU A 38 -2.96 -18.04 -0.10
C LEU A 38 -1.56 -18.09 0.54
N TYR A 39 -0.59 -17.47 -0.12
CA TYR A 39 0.78 -17.34 0.38
C TYR A 39 1.11 -15.87 0.55
N ASP A 40 1.57 -15.45 1.73
CA ASP A 40 2.06 -14.09 1.93
C ASP A 40 3.42 -14.11 2.64
N ARG A 41 4.30 -13.21 2.22
CA ARG A 41 5.61 -13.02 2.87
C ARG A 41 5.46 -12.44 4.27
N LEU A 42 4.36 -11.76 4.55
CA LEU A 42 4.00 -11.30 5.87
C LEU A 42 3.24 -12.40 6.61
N TRP A 43 3.45 -12.44 7.91
CA TRP A 43 2.77 -13.37 8.81
C TRP A 43 1.30 -12.97 9.02
N ALA A 44 1.01 -11.66 9.03
CA ALA A 44 -0.36 -11.15 9.08
C ALA A 44 -0.91 -10.95 7.66
N PRO A 45 -2.17 -11.32 7.39
CA PRO A 45 -2.83 -11.13 6.11
C PRO A 45 -3.28 -9.65 5.93
N HIS A 46 -4.10 -9.41 4.91
CA HIS A 46 -4.80 -8.16 4.58
C HIS A 46 -3.96 -7.08 3.89
N GLY A 47 -2.63 -7.26 3.80
CA GLY A 47 -1.75 -6.40 3.00
C GLY A 47 -1.91 -4.91 3.34
N LEU A 48 -2.14 -4.07 2.32
CA LEU A 48 -2.27 -2.61 2.53
C LEU A 48 -3.48 -2.18 3.37
N VAL A 49 -4.48 -3.03 3.59
CA VAL A 49 -5.57 -2.68 4.55
C VAL A 49 -5.03 -2.60 5.97
N ARG A 50 -4.03 -3.43 6.31
CA ARG A 50 -3.32 -3.35 7.59
C ARG A 50 -2.12 -2.40 7.53
N TYR A 51 -1.31 -2.53 6.48
CA TYR A 51 0.02 -1.90 6.42
C TYR A 51 0.12 -0.64 5.57
N GLY A 52 -0.99 -0.18 4.97
CA GLY A 52 -1.01 0.97 4.07
C GLY A 52 -2.03 2.04 4.46
N VAL A 53 -3.25 1.63 4.84
CA VAL A 53 -4.30 2.52 5.32
C VAL A 53 -3.83 3.22 6.60
N ALA A 54 -4.03 4.54 6.65
CA ALA A 54 -3.64 5.31 7.82
C ALA A 54 -4.48 4.92 9.04
N PRO A 55 -3.90 4.80 10.25
CA PRO A 55 -4.63 4.32 11.42
C PRO A 55 -5.80 5.23 11.85
N ASP A 56 -5.80 6.50 11.44
CA ASP A 56 -6.91 7.45 11.64
C ASP A 56 -8.10 7.21 10.68
N HIS A 57 -7.98 6.24 9.76
CA HIS A 57 -8.96 5.91 8.71
C HIS A 57 -9.19 4.39 8.58
N PRO A 58 -9.67 3.70 9.62
CA PRO A 58 -9.91 2.26 9.54
C PRO A 58 -10.87 1.91 8.40
N GLU A 59 -10.51 0.90 7.61
CA GLU A 59 -11.30 0.40 6.48
C GLU A 59 -12.09 -0.85 6.89
N ASN A 60 -13.41 -0.82 6.72
CA ASN A 60 -14.32 -1.85 7.22
C ASN A 60 -14.44 -3.11 6.33
N CYS A 61 -13.44 -3.46 5.52
CA CYS A 61 -13.56 -4.59 4.58
C CYS A 61 -13.07 -5.94 5.10
N THR A 62 -12.36 -5.95 6.23
CA THR A 62 -11.71 -7.15 6.81
C THR A 62 -12.71 -8.26 7.12
N HIS A 63 -13.93 -7.94 7.56
CA HIS A 63 -14.97 -8.95 7.83
C HIS A 63 -15.25 -9.92 6.66
N LYS A 64 -15.13 -9.45 5.41
CA LYS A 64 -15.30 -10.32 4.22
C LYS A 64 -14.11 -11.24 4.02
N PHE A 65 -12.92 -10.78 4.38
CA PHE A 65 -11.69 -11.54 4.26
C PHE A 65 -11.66 -12.64 5.32
N ASP A 66 -12.05 -12.29 6.54
CA ASP A 66 -12.21 -13.23 7.65
C ASP A 66 -13.23 -14.32 7.32
N ALA A 67 -14.41 -13.94 6.81
CA ALA A 67 -15.43 -14.90 6.39
C ALA A 67 -14.96 -15.84 5.26
N ALA A 68 -14.14 -15.35 4.33
CA ALA A 68 -13.57 -16.18 3.28
C ALA A 68 -12.50 -17.15 3.84
N ALA A 69 -11.70 -16.69 4.82
CA ALA A 69 -10.66 -17.49 5.45
C ALA A 69 -11.19 -18.60 6.37
N GLU A 70 -12.45 -18.49 6.82
CA GLU A 70 -13.14 -19.54 7.59
C GLU A 70 -13.67 -20.69 6.72
N ASP A 71 -13.69 -20.54 5.39
CA ASP A 71 -14.07 -21.61 4.48
C ASP A 71 -12.97 -22.71 4.47
N PRO A 72 -13.29 -23.98 4.76
CA PRO A 72 -12.29 -25.06 4.83
C PRO A 72 -11.57 -25.33 3.50
N ARG A 73 -12.07 -24.80 2.39
CA ARG A 73 -11.44 -24.87 1.07
C ARG A 73 -10.36 -23.81 0.86
N LEU A 74 -10.25 -22.83 1.76
CA LEU A 74 -9.24 -21.79 1.74
C LEU A 74 -8.25 -22.02 2.89
N ARG A 75 -6.97 -22.06 2.55
CA ARG A 75 -5.87 -22.10 3.53
C ARG A 75 -4.93 -20.93 3.32
N PHE A 76 -4.50 -20.31 4.41
CA PHE A 76 -3.51 -19.22 4.40
C PHE A 76 -2.19 -19.75 4.94
N PHE A 77 -1.09 -19.34 4.29
CA PHE A 77 0.28 -19.62 4.70
C PHE A 77 1.04 -18.29 4.73
N GLY A 78 1.05 -17.67 5.91
CA GLY A 78 1.81 -16.45 6.19
C GLY A 78 3.28 -16.75 6.44
N ASN A 79 4.12 -15.73 6.31
CA ASN A 79 5.58 -15.82 6.43
C ASN A 79 6.23 -16.71 5.34
N VAL A 80 5.63 -16.79 4.15
CA VAL A 80 6.13 -17.50 2.97
C VAL A 80 6.36 -16.53 1.81
N ASN A 81 7.62 -16.28 1.47
CA ASN A 81 7.99 -15.43 0.34
C ASN A 81 8.18 -16.26 -0.93
N ILE A 82 7.28 -16.07 -1.91
CA ILE A 82 7.42 -16.61 -3.27
C ILE A 82 8.07 -15.56 -4.18
N ALA A 83 9.35 -15.28 -3.95
CA ALA A 83 10.15 -14.37 -4.76
C ALA A 83 11.65 -14.61 -4.52
N THR A 84 12.50 -14.14 -5.44
CA THR A 84 13.95 -14.27 -5.34
C THR A 84 14.54 -13.51 -4.13
N GLN A 85 13.89 -12.43 -3.71
CA GLN A 85 14.32 -11.59 -2.59
C GLN A 85 13.12 -11.30 -1.70
N SER A 86 13.37 -11.17 -0.40
CA SER A 86 12.37 -10.75 0.59
C SER A 86 12.91 -9.57 1.39
N PRO A 87 12.17 -8.46 1.52
CA PRO A 87 12.48 -7.43 2.52
C PRO A 87 12.16 -7.89 3.95
N VAL A 88 11.66 -9.11 4.12
CA VAL A 88 11.30 -9.75 5.39
C VAL A 88 12.24 -10.94 5.59
N PRO A 89 13.38 -10.77 6.30
CA PRO A 89 14.46 -11.76 6.32
C PRO A 89 14.10 -13.10 6.96
N HIS A 90 13.06 -13.12 7.81
CA HIS A 90 12.61 -14.31 8.53
C HIS A 90 11.53 -15.11 7.78
N ALA A 91 11.09 -14.64 6.61
CA ALA A 91 10.13 -15.36 5.79
C ALA A 91 10.79 -16.56 5.09
N LEU A 92 10.10 -17.70 5.09
CA LEU A 92 10.50 -18.88 4.31
C LEU A 92 10.52 -18.48 2.84
N SER A 93 11.70 -18.47 2.22
CA SER A 93 11.84 -18.10 0.81
C SER A 93 11.81 -19.33 -0.09
N LEU A 94 10.88 -19.34 -1.04
CA LEU A 94 10.72 -20.41 -2.02
C LEU A 94 10.71 -19.82 -3.43
N PRO A 95 11.39 -20.43 -4.41
CA PRO A 95 11.27 -20.03 -5.80
C PRO A 95 9.88 -20.37 -6.33
N LEU A 96 9.37 -19.60 -7.30
CA LEU A 96 8.08 -19.91 -7.91
C LEU A 96 8.02 -21.36 -8.45
N SER A 97 9.15 -21.87 -8.97
CA SER A 97 9.25 -23.22 -9.52
C SER A 97 8.98 -24.34 -8.52
N SER A 98 9.18 -24.14 -7.22
CA SER A 98 8.81 -25.16 -6.22
C SER A 98 7.31 -25.18 -5.93
N LEU A 99 6.60 -24.09 -6.23
CA LEU A 99 5.16 -23.99 -6.06
C LEU A 99 4.40 -24.68 -7.20
N LEU A 100 4.79 -24.40 -8.46
CA LEU A 100 4.02 -24.77 -9.65
C LEU A 100 3.57 -26.25 -9.73
N PRO A 101 4.40 -27.27 -9.39
CA PRO A 101 4.00 -28.67 -9.50
C PRO A 101 2.81 -29.09 -8.61
N HIS A 102 2.49 -28.29 -7.59
CA HIS A 102 1.45 -28.60 -6.60
C HIS A 102 0.10 -27.96 -6.89
N TYR A 103 -0.04 -27.22 -8.00
CA TYR A 103 -1.23 -26.43 -8.32
C TYR A 103 -1.67 -26.59 -9.78
N THR A 104 -2.97 -26.46 -10.00
CA THR A 104 -3.54 -26.43 -11.36
C THR A 104 -3.70 -25.01 -11.90
N HIS A 105 -3.75 -24.03 -11.00
CA HIS A 105 -3.95 -22.61 -11.31
C HIS A 105 -3.07 -21.76 -10.40
N LEU A 106 -2.60 -20.63 -10.92
CA LEU A 106 -1.81 -19.64 -10.18
C LEU A 106 -2.43 -18.25 -10.34
N LEU A 107 -2.56 -17.52 -9.24
CA LEU A 107 -2.93 -16.11 -9.23
C LEU A 107 -1.85 -15.28 -8.54
N ILE A 108 -1.39 -14.23 -9.21
CA ILE A 108 -0.46 -13.27 -8.65
C ILE A 108 -1.23 -12.02 -8.20
N SER A 109 -1.22 -11.77 -6.90
CA SER A 109 -1.91 -10.66 -6.25
C SER A 109 -1.00 -9.95 -5.24
N SER A 110 0.30 -9.94 -5.52
CA SER A 110 1.35 -9.37 -4.66
C SER A 110 1.35 -7.84 -4.59
N GLY A 111 0.48 -7.17 -5.35
CA GLY A 111 0.41 -5.72 -5.45
C GLY A 111 1.66 -5.07 -6.05
N CYS A 112 1.89 -3.80 -5.69
CA CYS A 112 3.06 -3.03 -6.10
C CYS A 112 3.86 -2.60 -4.86
N THR A 113 4.94 -3.32 -4.56
CA THR A 113 5.72 -3.15 -3.32
C THR A 113 6.93 -2.21 -3.48
N THR A 114 7.31 -1.87 -4.72
CA THR A 114 8.51 -1.07 -4.99
C THR A 114 8.14 0.39 -5.27
N PRO A 115 8.62 1.37 -4.48
CA PRO A 115 8.33 2.79 -4.72
C PRO A 115 8.99 3.29 -6.01
N ILE A 116 8.32 4.20 -6.71
CA ILE A 116 8.90 4.91 -7.85
C ILE A 116 9.73 6.08 -7.30
N LEU A 117 11.01 6.12 -7.70
CA LEU A 117 11.95 7.13 -7.25
C LEU A 117 12.08 8.24 -8.29
N HIS A 118 12.29 9.48 -7.84
CA HIS A 118 12.57 10.60 -8.72
C HIS A 118 14.09 10.70 -8.97
N PRO A 119 14.56 10.70 -10.23
CA PRO A 119 15.99 10.66 -10.53
C PRO A 119 16.76 11.88 -10.02
N ALA A 120 16.12 13.05 -9.98
CA ALA A 120 16.75 14.29 -9.54
C ALA A 120 16.88 14.44 -8.01
N ILE A 121 16.17 13.61 -7.24
CA ILE A 121 16.17 13.63 -5.76
C ILE A 121 16.22 12.19 -5.24
N PRO A 122 17.32 11.46 -5.51
CA PRO A 122 17.43 10.06 -5.12
C PRO A 122 17.36 9.87 -3.58
N PRO A 123 17.05 8.65 -3.10
CA PRO A 123 17.02 8.37 -1.68
C PRO A 123 18.30 8.77 -0.95
N SER A 124 18.14 9.41 0.21
CA SER A 124 19.22 9.86 1.10
C SER A 124 18.64 10.12 2.50
N ASP A 125 19.47 10.54 3.46
CA ASP A 125 18.99 10.95 4.79
C ASP A 125 18.06 12.17 4.75
N TYR A 126 18.03 12.90 3.63
CA TYR A 126 17.16 14.06 3.37
C TYR A 126 16.05 13.77 2.35
N CYS A 127 15.99 12.58 1.76
CA CYS A 127 14.95 12.19 0.82
C CYS A 127 14.56 10.72 1.01
N VAL A 128 13.33 10.47 1.44
CA VAL A 128 12.83 9.10 1.67
C VAL A 128 11.55 8.83 0.87
N PRO A 129 11.26 7.58 0.48
CA PRO A 129 9.97 7.24 -0.08
C PRO A 129 8.88 7.33 1.01
N ALA A 130 7.68 7.75 0.61
CA ALA A 130 6.49 7.78 1.47
C ALA A 130 6.24 6.44 2.16
N LEU A 131 6.50 5.34 1.47
CA LEU A 131 6.37 3.98 1.99
C LEU A 131 7.15 3.76 3.29
N SER A 132 8.32 4.40 3.47
CA SER A 132 9.10 4.29 4.71
C SER A 132 8.37 4.87 5.91
N LEU A 133 7.67 6.00 5.74
CA LEU A 133 6.86 6.59 6.82
C LEU A 133 5.60 5.78 7.06
N VAL A 134 4.93 5.37 5.98
CA VAL A 134 3.72 4.52 6.06
C VAL A 134 4.02 3.26 6.85
N HIS A 135 5.01 2.48 6.42
CA HIS A 135 5.43 1.26 7.10
C HIS A 135 5.86 1.48 8.55
N TRP A 136 6.42 2.65 8.88
CA TRP A 136 6.76 2.99 10.25
C TRP A 136 5.47 3.18 11.09
N TYR A 137 4.55 4.04 10.65
CA TYR A 137 3.35 4.32 11.45
C TYR A 137 2.29 3.22 11.42
N THR A 138 2.35 2.31 10.44
CA THR A 138 1.51 1.10 10.36
C THR A 138 2.22 -0.15 10.90
N GLN A 139 3.40 0.00 11.52
CA GLN A 139 4.13 -1.09 12.17
C GLN A 139 4.41 -2.30 11.25
N HIS A 140 4.65 -2.03 9.97
CA HIS A 140 4.99 -3.07 9.00
C HIS A 140 6.22 -3.88 9.44
N PRO A 141 6.25 -5.22 9.24
CA PRO A 141 7.34 -6.09 9.71
C PRO A 141 8.76 -5.74 9.22
N SER A 142 8.89 -4.93 8.16
CA SER A 142 10.18 -4.40 7.72
C SER A 142 10.79 -3.34 8.67
N ARG A 143 10.00 -2.81 9.62
CA ARG A 143 10.40 -1.88 10.69
C ARG A 143 11.40 -0.79 10.26
N PRO A 144 11.04 0.06 9.29
CA PRO A 144 11.89 1.19 8.94
C PRO A 144 12.05 2.10 10.17
N SER A 145 13.25 2.67 10.34
CA SER A 145 13.48 3.65 11.41
C SER A 145 12.69 4.93 11.11
N PRO A 146 12.07 5.55 12.12
CA PRO A 146 11.40 6.84 11.93
C PRO A 146 12.42 7.90 11.52
N PRO A 147 12.02 8.89 10.70
CA PRO A 147 12.80 10.12 10.56
C PRO A 147 12.94 10.81 11.92
N PRO A 148 14.03 11.55 12.19
CA PRO A 148 14.26 12.22 13.47
C PRO A 148 13.37 13.46 13.61
N LEU A 149 12.05 13.29 13.73
CA LEU A 149 11.04 14.36 13.66
C LEU A 149 11.28 15.52 14.64
N GLN A 150 11.92 15.27 15.78
CA GLN A 150 12.32 16.30 16.75
C GLN A 150 13.34 17.32 16.21
N GLN A 151 13.99 16.99 15.07
CA GLN A 151 14.98 17.83 14.40
C GLN A 151 14.43 18.47 13.12
N LEU A 152 13.20 18.14 12.70
CA LEU A 152 12.64 18.53 11.41
C LEU A 152 11.55 19.58 11.62
N GLN A 153 11.67 20.72 10.95
CA GLN A 153 10.67 21.81 11.04
C GLN A 153 9.77 21.88 9.80
N HIS A 154 10.34 21.63 8.61
CA HIS A 154 9.60 21.63 7.35
C HIS A 154 9.83 20.33 6.59
N ILE A 155 8.74 19.64 6.27
CA ILE A 155 8.76 18.43 5.44
C ILE A 155 8.07 18.72 4.10
N THR A 156 8.72 18.37 2.99
CA THR A 156 8.16 18.54 1.65
C THR A 156 7.75 17.19 1.06
N LEU A 157 6.46 17.01 0.80
CA LEU A 157 5.90 15.83 0.16
C LEU A 157 5.83 16.04 -1.36
N ILE A 158 6.45 15.15 -2.15
CA ILE A 158 6.38 15.19 -3.61
C ILE A 158 5.32 14.20 -4.09
N GLY A 159 4.20 14.73 -4.58
CA GLY A 159 3.05 13.97 -5.05
C GLY A 159 1.74 14.46 -4.43
N GLN A 160 0.68 14.54 -5.23
CA GLN A 160 -0.65 15.03 -4.83
C GLN A 160 -1.68 13.89 -4.80
N GLY A 161 -1.35 12.81 -4.09
CA GLY A 161 -2.25 11.68 -3.84
C GLY A 161 -2.68 11.60 -2.38
N ASN A 162 -3.61 10.69 -2.08
CA ASN A 162 -4.10 10.47 -0.71
C ASN A 162 -2.96 10.15 0.26
N VAL A 163 -1.96 9.35 -0.13
CA VAL A 163 -0.80 9.01 0.72
C VAL A 163 -0.06 10.26 1.22
N SER A 164 0.09 11.30 0.40
CA SER A 164 0.68 12.56 0.86
C SER A 164 -0.21 13.26 1.90
N LEU A 165 -1.54 13.24 1.70
CA LEU A 165 -2.46 13.81 2.68
C LEU A 165 -2.44 13.00 3.98
N ASP A 166 -2.36 11.67 3.92
CA ASP A 166 -2.29 10.78 5.07
C ASP A 166 -1.02 11.06 5.91
N ILE A 167 0.14 11.15 5.25
CA ILE A 167 1.40 11.52 5.91
C ILE A 167 1.29 12.92 6.53
N ALA A 168 0.72 13.89 5.81
CA ALA A 168 0.53 15.24 6.34
C ALA A 168 -0.39 15.24 7.57
N ARG A 169 -1.51 14.50 7.56
CA ARG A 169 -2.39 14.36 8.71
C ARG A 169 -1.68 13.72 9.90
N MET A 170 -0.91 12.65 9.70
CA MET A 170 -0.15 12.00 10.77
C MET A 170 0.87 12.95 11.43
N LEU A 171 1.51 13.84 10.66
CA LEU A 171 2.51 14.79 11.17
C LEU A 171 1.88 16.02 11.85
N LEU A 172 0.71 16.45 11.37
CA LEU A 172 0.10 17.71 11.78
C LEU A 172 -0.96 17.56 12.87
N THR A 173 -1.65 16.41 12.94
CA THR A 173 -2.68 16.15 13.95
C THR A 173 -2.04 16.05 15.35
N PRO A 174 -2.65 16.64 16.39
CA PRO A 174 -2.16 16.49 17.75
C PRO A 174 -2.07 15.01 18.17
N PRO A 175 -0.98 14.55 18.80
CA PRO A 175 -0.85 13.17 19.26
C PRO A 175 -1.98 12.71 20.18
N SER A 176 -2.54 13.61 20.99
CA SER A 176 -3.69 13.34 21.86
C SER A 176 -5.00 13.02 21.12
N GLU A 177 -5.16 13.51 19.89
CA GLU A 177 -6.29 13.15 19.02
C GLU A 177 -6.01 11.82 18.31
N LEU A 178 -4.76 11.62 17.85
CA LEU A 178 -4.32 10.37 17.22
C LEU A 178 -4.37 9.17 18.18
N ALA A 179 -4.17 9.40 19.48
CA ALA A 179 -4.20 8.37 20.52
C ALA A 179 -5.56 7.66 20.66
N LYS A 180 -6.63 8.20 20.08
CA LYS A 180 -7.97 7.60 20.04
C LYS A 180 -8.14 6.56 18.95
N PHE A 181 -7.17 6.47 18.04
CA PHE A 181 -7.13 5.52 16.94
C PHE A 181 -6.01 4.49 17.18
N ASP A 182 -5.87 3.54 16.26
CA ASP A 182 -4.90 2.44 16.35
C ASP A 182 -3.47 2.85 15.98
N VAL A 183 -3.10 4.12 16.22
CA VAL A 183 -1.72 4.58 16.04
C VAL A 183 -0.84 3.93 17.11
N PRO A 184 0.22 3.18 16.75
CA PRO A 184 1.03 2.47 17.74
C PRO A 184 1.66 3.39 18.79
N ALA A 185 1.78 2.93 20.05
CA ALA A 185 2.33 3.74 21.13
C ALA A 185 3.74 4.31 20.84
N HIS A 186 4.59 3.53 20.16
CA HIS A 186 5.94 3.98 19.78
C HIS A 186 5.92 5.09 18.72
N VAL A 187 4.88 5.13 17.88
CA VAL A 187 4.67 6.17 16.87
C VAL A 187 4.21 7.45 17.55
N LEU A 188 3.21 7.35 18.45
CA LEU A 188 2.73 8.48 19.27
C LEU A 188 3.88 9.12 20.04
N ALA A 189 4.74 8.32 20.68
CA ALA A 189 5.90 8.83 21.42
C ALA A 189 6.89 9.63 20.56
N VAL A 190 7.03 9.29 19.27
CA VAL A 190 7.87 10.07 18.33
C VAL A 190 7.14 11.32 17.86
N LEU A 191 5.84 11.24 17.59
CA LEU A 191 5.00 12.38 17.18
C LEU A 191 4.87 13.44 18.29
N GLU A 192 4.84 13.04 19.57
CA GLU A 192 4.86 13.93 20.74
C GLU A 192 6.11 14.80 20.81
N ARG A 193 7.25 14.28 20.33
CA ARG A 193 8.52 15.01 20.28
C ARG A 193 8.74 15.74 18.94
N SER A 194 7.78 15.68 18.02
CA SER A 194 7.93 16.25 16.67
C SER A 194 8.10 17.77 16.71
N ALA A 195 9.12 18.27 16.01
CA ALA A 195 9.34 19.69 15.80
C ALA A 195 8.69 20.21 14.50
N VAL A 196 7.94 19.36 13.78
CA VAL A 196 7.36 19.70 12.48
C VAL A 196 6.31 20.79 12.64
N GLU A 197 6.53 21.90 11.94
CA GLU A 197 5.67 23.09 11.92
C GLU A 197 5.04 23.31 10.55
N HIS A 198 5.70 22.87 9.46
CA HIS A 198 5.16 23.03 8.11
C HIS A 198 5.27 21.75 7.28
N VAL A 199 4.21 21.43 6.54
CA VAL A 199 4.23 20.39 5.50
C VAL A 199 3.81 21.00 4.16
N SER A 200 4.70 21.01 3.17
CA SER A 200 4.33 21.42 1.80
C SER A 200 4.08 20.20 0.91
N ILE A 201 3.04 20.26 0.08
CA ILE A 201 2.67 19.18 -0.84
C ILE A 201 2.83 19.68 -2.27
N VAL A 202 3.84 19.17 -2.94
CA VAL A 202 4.29 19.60 -4.26
C VAL A 202 3.73 18.66 -5.30
N GLY A 203 3.16 19.20 -6.39
CA GLY A 203 2.84 18.38 -7.55
C GLY A 203 3.06 19.08 -8.87
N ARG A 204 3.49 18.27 -9.83
CA ARG A 204 3.91 18.72 -11.17
C ARG A 204 2.77 19.18 -12.07
N ARG A 205 1.51 19.05 -11.65
CA ARG A 205 0.31 19.44 -12.40
C ARG A 205 -0.59 20.34 -11.54
N GLY A 206 -1.69 20.79 -12.14
CA GLY A 206 -2.69 21.60 -11.47
C GLY A 206 -3.69 20.76 -10.67
N LEU A 207 -4.61 21.48 -10.03
CA LEU A 207 -5.62 20.92 -9.14
C LEU A 207 -6.53 19.89 -9.84
N GLN A 208 -6.86 20.15 -11.10
CA GLN A 208 -7.74 19.28 -11.90
C GLN A 208 -7.15 17.88 -12.10
N GLN A 209 -5.82 17.73 -12.04
CA GLN A 209 -5.12 16.45 -12.21
C GLN A 209 -4.59 15.88 -10.89
N ALA A 210 -4.98 16.47 -9.74
CA ALA A 210 -4.66 15.93 -8.43
C ALA A 210 -5.32 14.55 -8.25
N ALA A 211 -4.59 13.62 -7.63
CA ALA A 211 -5.06 12.26 -7.42
C ALA A 211 -5.73 12.06 -6.05
N PHE A 212 -5.60 13.03 -5.15
CA PHE A 212 -6.30 12.97 -3.87
C PHE A 212 -7.81 13.11 -4.05
N THR A 213 -8.52 12.52 -3.13
CA THR A 213 -9.98 12.52 -3.08
C THR A 213 -10.48 13.72 -2.25
N THR A 214 -11.74 14.13 -2.49
CA THR A 214 -12.35 15.28 -1.79
C THR A 214 -12.59 15.01 -0.31
N LYS A 215 -12.72 13.74 0.11
CA LYS A 215 -12.87 13.37 1.53
C LYS A 215 -11.57 13.69 2.29
N GLU A 216 -10.44 13.25 1.77
CA GLU A 216 -9.12 13.31 2.37
C GLU A 216 -8.62 14.75 2.40
N LEU A 217 -8.89 15.53 1.34
CA LEU A 217 -8.64 16.97 1.36
C LEU A 217 -9.51 17.68 2.41
N ARG A 218 -10.77 17.26 2.59
CA ARG A 218 -11.66 17.87 3.59
C ARG A 218 -11.16 17.62 5.02
N GLU A 219 -10.61 16.45 5.31
CA GLU A 219 -9.99 16.18 6.61
C GLU A 219 -8.80 17.11 6.86
N MET A 220 -7.92 17.30 5.86
CA MET A 220 -6.83 18.28 5.94
C MET A 220 -7.30 19.72 6.20
N MET A 221 -8.42 20.13 5.59
CA MET A 221 -9.02 21.45 5.83
C MET A 221 -9.59 21.60 7.24
N ASN A 222 -9.89 20.51 7.94
CA ASN A 222 -10.53 20.51 9.26
C ASN A 222 -9.59 20.14 10.41
N LEU A 223 -8.28 20.01 10.15
CA LEU A 223 -7.28 19.80 11.20
C LEU A 223 -7.44 20.83 12.33
N THR A 224 -7.32 20.37 13.56
CA THR A 224 -7.61 21.18 14.75
C THR A 224 -6.50 22.17 15.09
N ASP A 225 -5.24 21.81 14.86
CA ASP A 225 -4.06 22.62 15.20
C ASP A 225 -3.18 22.98 13.98
N ALA A 226 -3.76 22.91 12.77
CA ALA A 226 -3.08 23.35 11.55
C ALA A 226 -4.01 24.19 10.66
N SER A 227 -3.42 25.15 9.95
CA SER A 227 -4.09 25.96 8.93
C SER A 227 -3.42 25.77 7.57
N MET A 228 -4.21 25.89 6.51
CA MET A 228 -3.69 25.86 5.15
C MET A 228 -3.11 27.24 4.81
N VAL A 229 -1.90 27.28 4.25
CA VAL A 229 -1.38 28.46 3.57
C VAL A 229 -2.21 28.68 2.30
N PRO A 230 -2.86 29.85 2.11
CA PRO A 230 -3.69 30.09 0.95
C PRO A 230 -2.88 29.92 -0.34
N PRO A 231 -3.37 29.13 -1.31
CA PRO A 231 -2.72 29.03 -2.60
C PRO A 231 -2.93 30.34 -3.37
N ASP A 232 -2.11 30.56 -4.40
CA ASP A 232 -2.29 31.69 -5.32
C ASP A 232 -3.73 31.70 -5.89
N PRO A 233 -4.50 32.79 -5.73
CA PRO A 233 -5.84 32.91 -6.29
C PRO A 233 -5.92 32.63 -7.80
N ALA A 234 -4.84 32.84 -8.55
CA ALA A 234 -4.75 32.49 -9.97
C ALA A 234 -4.90 30.98 -10.22
N LEU A 235 -4.50 30.15 -9.26
CA LEU A 235 -4.60 28.69 -9.32
C LEU A 235 -5.99 28.16 -8.92
N LEU A 236 -6.84 29.02 -8.36
CA LEU A 236 -8.18 28.67 -7.88
C LEU A 236 -9.31 29.20 -8.80
N LYS A 237 -9.00 29.41 -10.07
CA LYS A 237 -9.98 29.82 -11.08
C LYS A 237 -10.65 28.60 -11.72
N GLU A 238 -11.92 28.77 -12.06
CA GLU A 238 -12.59 27.82 -12.97
C GLU A 238 -11.99 27.91 -14.38
N PRO A 239 -12.10 26.86 -15.20
CA PRO A 239 -11.71 26.93 -16.61
C PRO A 239 -12.44 28.06 -17.33
N ASP A 240 -11.77 28.73 -18.27
CA ASP A 240 -12.38 29.73 -19.12
C ASP A 240 -13.55 29.14 -19.96
N ALA A 241 -14.47 30.00 -20.41
CA ALA A 241 -15.59 29.63 -21.28
C ALA A 241 -15.07 29.08 -22.63
N GLY A 242 -14.85 27.77 -22.70
CA GLY A 242 -14.20 27.08 -23.82
C GLY A 242 -13.31 25.91 -23.39
N GLY A 243 -12.93 25.84 -22.11
CA GLY A 243 -12.25 24.68 -21.53
C GLY A 243 -13.19 23.50 -21.25
N GLU A 244 -12.61 22.33 -20.98
CA GLU A 244 -13.40 21.18 -20.53
C GLU A 244 -14.07 21.47 -19.19
N PRO A 245 -15.37 21.14 -19.03
CA PRO A 245 -16.08 21.38 -17.79
C PRO A 245 -15.50 20.51 -16.67
N LEU A 246 -15.46 21.07 -15.46
CA LEU A 246 -15.03 20.33 -14.28
C LEU A 246 -16.01 19.18 -13.99
N THR A 247 -15.46 18.01 -13.70
CA THR A 247 -16.23 16.94 -13.05
C THR A 247 -16.77 17.41 -11.70
N ARG A 248 -17.85 16.77 -11.21
CA ARG A 248 -18.41 17.07 -9.87
C ARG A 248 -17.35 17.01 -8.77
N GLN A 249 -16.43 16.05 -8.84
CA GLN A 249 -15.35 15.90 -7.87
C GLN A 249 -14.38 17.10 -7.94
N GLN A 250 -13.93 17.47 -9.15
CA GLN A 250 -13.02 18.61 -9.33
C GLN A 250 -13.66 19.93 -8.86
N ALA A 251 -14.93 20.17 -9.21
CA ALA A 251 -15.66 21.37 -8.77
C ALA A 251 -15.76 21.45 -7.24
N ARG A 252 -16.07 20.33 -6.57
CA ARG A 252 -16.17 20.29 -5.09
C ARG A 252 -14.81 20.49 -4.42
N THR A 253 -13.75 19.95 -5.01
CA THR A 253 -12.37 20.17 -4.55
C THR A 253 -11.96 21.64 -4.70
N LEU A 254 -12.29 22.27 -5.83
CA LEU A 254 -12.03 23.70 -6.06
C LEU A 254 -12.76 24.58 -5.03
N GLN A 255 -14.06 24.34 -4.83
CA GLN A 255 -14.87 25.06 -3.83
C GLN A 255 -14.31 24.92 -2.41
N LEU A 256 -13.81 23.73 -2.06
CA LEU A 256 -13.21 23.48 -0.76
C LEU A 256 -11.93 24.31 -0.56
N LEU A 257 -11.09 24.43 -1.60
CA LEU A 257 -9.87 25.24 -1.56
C LEU A 257 -10.18 26.74 -1.53
N GLN A 258 -11.16 27.21 -2.31
CA GLN A 258 -11.62 28.60 -2.29
C GLN A 258 -12.18 29.01 -0.93
N LYS A 259 -12.86 28.09 -0.23
CA LYS A 259 -13.35 28.31 1.12
C LYS A 259 -12.22 28.43 2.15
N GLY A 260 -11.11 27.74 1.93
CA GLY A 260 -9.98 27.66 2.86
C GLY A 260 -10.21 26.71 4.05
N SER A 261 -9.16 26.52 4.85
CA SER A 261 -9.21 25.68 6.04
C SER A 261 -10.07 26.27 7.16
N LYS A 262 -10.57 25.40 8.06
CA LYS A 262 -11.33 25.77 9.26
C LYS A 262 -10.57 26.78 10.11
N ASN A 263 -9.29 26.53 10.34
CA ASN A 263 -8.38 27.47 10.98
C ASN A 263 -7.88 28.48 9.96
N LYS A 264 -7.86 29.76 10.33
CA LYS A 264 -7.38 30.82 9.45
C LYS A 264 -5.84 30.81 9.40
N PRO A 265 -5.23 31.16 8.27
CA PRO A 265 -3.77 31.31 8.19
C PRO A 265 -3.25 32.22 9.30
N GLY A 266 -2.17 31.81 9.97
CA GLY A 266 -1.56 32.55 11.09
C GLY A 266 -2.25 32.40 12.45
N THR A 267 -3.32 31.59 12.56
CA THR A 267 -4.00 31.32 13.84
C THR A 267 -3.57 30.04 14.54
N THR A 268 -2.75 29.23 13.87
CA THR A 268 -2.22 27.96 14.38
C THR A 268 -0.71 27.97 14.30
N ARG A 269 -0.04 27.20 15.18
CA ARG A 269 1.40 27.02 15.11
C ARG A 269 1.80 26.23 13.86
N LYS A 270 1.09 25.13 13.58
CA LYS A 270 1.39 24.30 12.41
C LYS A 270 0.64 24.79 11.17
N THR A 271 1.22 24.53 10.01
CA THR A 271 0.64 24.89 8.71
C THR A 271 0.90 23.84 7.64
N TRP A 272 0.13 23.88 6.56
CA TRP A 272 0.39 23.08 5.37
C TRP A 272 0.07 23.83 4.08
N SER A 273 0.66 23.45 2.97
CA SER A 273 0.49 24.15 1.68
C SER A 273 0.37 23.18 0.50
N LEU A 274 -0.24 23.67 -0.59
CA LEU A 274 -0.26 22.99 -1.89
C LEU A 274 0.56 23.81 -2.89
N GLU A 275 1.64 23.23 -3.38
CA GLU A 275 2.46 23.81 -4.44
C GLU A 275 2.15 23.11 -5.76
N LEU A 276 1.27 23.73 -6.55
CA LEU A 276 0.87 23.21 -7.86
C LEU A 276 1.87 23.62 -8.93
N PHE A 277 1.91 22.88 -10.04
CA PHE A 277 2.77 23.19 -11.18
C PHE A 277 4.26 23.29 -10.81
N ARG A 278 4.73 22.35 -9.99
CA ARG A 278 6.12 22.27 -9.52
C ARG A 278 6.64 20.84 -9.62
N SER A 279 7.84 20.67 -10.18
CA SER A 279 8.55 19.39 -10.25
C SER A 279 9.92 19.49 -9.60
N PRO A 280 10.38 18.50 -8.82
CA PRO A 280 11.74 18.51 -8.28
C PRO A 280 12.78 18.58 -9.38
N LEU A 281 13.77 19.44 -9.20
CA LEU A 281 14.91 19.58 -10.11
C LEU A 281 16.24 19.23 -9.43
N LEU A 282 16.41 19.58 -8.16
CA LEU A 282 17.63 19.34 -7.40
C LEU A 282 17.36 19.43 -5.90
N LEU A 283 18.05 18.61 -5.10
CA LEU A 283 18.09 18.71 -3.64
C LEU A 283 19.54 18.93 -3.19
N ASP A 284 19.89 20.18 -2.90
CA ASP A 284 21.21 20.54 -2.41
C ASP A 284 21.29 20.29 -0.90
N LEU A 285 22.18 19.39 -0.51
CA LEU A 285 22.42 19.05 0.88
C LEU A 285 23.27 20.14 1.56
N PRO A 286 23.03 20.44 2.84
CA PRO A 286 23.81 21.43 3.56
C PRO A 286 25.30 21.05 3.59
N THR A 287 26.17 22.01 3.29
CA THR A 287 27.63 21.86 3.33
C THR A 287 28.17 22.30 4.68
N GLY A 288 28.52 21.33 5.54
CA GLY A 288 29.13 21.57 6.85
C GLY A 288 28.74 20.49 7.86
N ALA A 289 29.63 20.18 8.81
CA ALA A 289 29.27 19.35 9.95
C ALA A 289 28.09 20.01 10.67
N ALA A 290 27.01 19.27 10.89
CA ALA A 290 25.91 19.74 11.71
C ALA A 290 26.52 20.26 13.02
N GLN A 291 26.27 21.53 13.36
CA GLN A 291 26.57 21.96 14.73
C GLN A 291 25.65 21.14 15.63
N GLU A 292 26.19 20.08 16.22
CA GLU A 292 25.51 19.13 17.11
C GLU A 292 24.83 19.85 18.30
N SER A 293 25.14 21.12 18.52
CA SER A 293 24.64 21.95 19.62
C SER A 293 23.22 22.49 19.46
N SER A 294 22.63 22.55 18.25
CA SER A 294 21.31 23.20 18.07
C SER A 294 20.11 22.26 18.20
N GLY A 295 20.31 20.94 18.14
CA GLY A 295 19.23 19.95 18.15
C GLY A 295 18.31 19.99 16.92
N VAL A 296 18.51 20.91 15.97
CA VAL A 296 17.73 21.07 14.74
C VAL A 296 18.58 20.67 13.54
N ARG A 297 17.99 19.90 12.62
CA ARG A 297 18.68 19.47 11.40
C ARG A 297 18.87 20.68 10.47
N PRO A 298 20.10 20.95 9.95
CA PRO A 298 20.30 21.98 8.94
C PRO A 298 19.42 21.71 7.71
N PRO A 299 18.65 22.70 7.20
CA PRO A 299 17.77 22.47 6.08
C PRO A 299 18.55 22.27 4.78
N ALA A 300 18.10 21.32 3.96
CA ALA A 300 18.50 21.21 2.55
C ALA A 300 17.76 22.26 1.71
N GLN A 301 18.26 22.54 0.51
CA GLN A 301 17.59 23.43 -0.46
C GLN A 301 17.00 22.60 -1.60
N LEU A 302 15.67 22.58 -1.69
CA LEU A 302 14.93 21.91 -2.75
C LEU A 302 14.61 22.91 -3.86
N THR A 303 15.24 22.73 -5.02
CA THR A 303 14.93 23.51 -6.23
C THR A 303 13.83 22.80 -7.03
N LEU A 304 12.77 23.56 -7.32
CA LEU A 304 11.60 23.13 -8.06
C LEU A 304 11.55 23.86 -9.41
N ALA A 305 11.45 23.09 -10.50
CA ALA A 305 11.10 23.63 -11.81
C ALA A 305 9.60 23.95 -11.84
N HIS A 306 9.24 25.12 -12.36
CA HIS A 306 7.85 25.46 -12.63
C HIS A 306 7.40 24.73 -13.88
N THR A 307 6.17 24.22 -13.87
CA THR A 307 5.64 23.41 -14.96
C THR A 307 4.36 24.02 -15.54
N MET A 308 4.03 23.60 -16.75
CA MET A 308 2.73 23.82 -17.38
C MET A 308 2.28 22.53 -18.04
N LEU A 309 1.03 22.48 -18.50
CA LEU A 309 0.52 21.33 -19.25
C LEU A 309 0.75 21.53 -20.74
N ASP A 310 1.28 20.51 -21.41
CA ASP A 310 1.26 20.44 -22.87
C ASP A 310 -0.13 20.05 -23.40
N ALA A 311 -0.28 19.96 -24.72
CA ALA A 311 -1.54 19.58 -25.38
C ALA A 311 -2.04 18.16 -25.01
N SER A 312 -1.19 17.32 -24.41
CA SER A 312 -1.52 15.97 -23.92
C SER A 312 -1.69 15.93 -22.40
N ALA A 313 -1.87 17.09 -21.75
CA ALA A 313 -1.98 17.22 -20.29
C ALA A 313 -0.77 16.67 -19.51
N ARG A 314 0.42 16.63 -20.13
CA ARG A 314 1.67 16.25 -19.47
C ARG A 314 2.36 17.50 -18.94
N ALA A 315 2.99 17.37 -17.78
CA ALA A 315 3.76 18.44 -17.18
C ALA A 315 5.08 18.66 -17.95
N VAL A 316 5.30 19.87 -18.45
CA VAL A 316 6.55 20.30 -19.10
C VAL A 316 7.11 21.54 -18.39
N PRO A 317 8.44 21.71 -18.30
CA PRO A 317 9.04 22.84 -17.61
C PRO A 317 8.81 24.16 -18.36
N THR A 318 8.61 25.26 -17.63
CA THR A 318 8.47 26.61 -18.21
C THR A 318 9.83 27.31 -18.39
N GLY A 319 10.88 26.80 -17.76
CA GLY A 319 12.19 27.44 -17.64
C GLY A 319 12.36 28.21 -16.32
N GLU A 320 11.27 28.58 -15.65
CA GLU A 320 11.28 29.20 -14.33
C GLU A 320 11.56 28.18 -13.22
N LYS A 321 12.15 28.67 -12.13
CA LYS A 321 12.53 27.85 -10.96
C LYS A 321 12.25 28.61 -9.68
N SER A 322 11.98 27.87 -8.61
CA SER A 322 11.95 28.38 -7.24
C SER A 322 12.70 27.43 -6.32
N THR A 323 13.29 27.96 -5.27
CA THR A 323 14.00 27.16 -4.27
C THR A 323 13.33 27.36 -2.91
N GLN A 324 13.17 26.27 -2.16
CA GLN A 324 12.70 26.30 -0.78
C GLN A 324 13.60 25.48 0.12
N SER A 325 13.73 25.93 1.37
CA SER A 325 14.39 25.15 2.41
C SER A 325 13.49 24.00 2.85
N THR A 326 14.06 22.84 3.19
CA THR A 326 13.32 21.69 3.69
C THR A 326 14.20 20.83 4.59
N SER A 327 13.65 20.32 5.68
CA SER A 327 14.37 19.42 6.60
C SER A 327 14.36 17.97 6.09
N LEU A 328 13.34 17.60 5.31
CA LEU A 328 13.16 16.27 4.73
C LEU A 328 12.23 16.34 3.51
N VAL A 329 12.64 15.69 2.42
CA VAL A 329 11.77 15.40 1.28
C VAL A 329 11.20 14.00 1.42
N VAL A 330 9.89 13.85 1.20
CA VAL A 330 9.21 12.55 1.15
C VAL A 330 8.58 12.37 -0.23
N THR A 331 8.99 11.32 -0.95
CA THR A 331 8.51 11.05 -2.31
C THR A 331 7.30 10.11 -2.30
N SER A 332 6.15 10.61 -2.75
CA SER A 332 4.89 9.86 -2.88
C SER A 332 4.47 9.80 -4.35
N LEU A 333 5.32 9.14 -5.17
CA LEU A 333 5.22 9.13 -6.63
C LEU A 333 4.54 7.87 -7.21
N GLY A 334 3.96 7.05 -6.35
CA GLY A 334 3.37 5.76 -6.70
C GLY A 334 4.36 4.60 -6.58
N HIS A 335 3.89 3.42 -6.94
CA HIS A 335 4.61 2.17 -6.79
C HIS A 335 4.54 1.34 -8.08
N ARG A 336 5.45 0.39 -8.20
CA ARG A 336 5.49 -0.63 -9.24
C ARG A 336 5.58 -2.02 -8.60
N ALA A 337 5.22 -3.06 -9.35
CA ALA A 337 5.52 -4.43 -8.95
C ALA A 337 7.04 -4.64 -8.88
N GLU A 338 7.47 -5.71 -8.21
CA GLU A 338 8.90 -6.03 -8.09
C GLU A 338 9.45 -6.35 -9.47
N PRO A 339 10.53 -5.68 -9.92
CA PRO A 339 11.11 -5.96 -11.23
C PRO A 339 11.64 -7.39 -11.39
N SER A 340 11.90 -8.09 -10.28
CA SER A 340 12.28 -9.50 -10.24
C SER A 340 11.08 -10.46 -10.27
N ALA A 341 9.85 -9.95 -10.23
CA ALA A 341 8.66 -10.79 -10.28
C ALA A 341 8.52 -11.45 -11.66
N PRO A 342 8.07 -12.72 -11.73
CA PRO A 342 7.74 -13.37 -12.98
C PRO A 342 6.75 -12.56 -13.82
N TRP A 343 6.95 -12.52 -15.13
CA TRP A 343 6.10 -11.81 -16.10
C TRP A 343 5.97 -10.28 -15.88
N TYR A 344 6.91 -9.68 -15.13
CA TYR A 344 7.00 -8.23 -15.00
C TYR A 344 7.29 -7.58 -16.35
N GLU A 345 6.51 -6.57 -16.71
CA GLU A 345 6.68 -5.77 -17.92
C GLU A 345 7.23 -4.38 -17.56
N PRO A 346 8.50 -4.06 -17.87
CA PRO A 346 9.14 -2.81 -17.50
C PRO A 346 8.40 -1.56 -17.98
N SER A 347 7.78 -1.60 -19.17
CA SER A 347 7.05 -0.45 -19.73
C SER A 347 5.75 -0.15 -18.97
N LEU A 348 5.13 -1.16 -18.37
CA LEU A 348 3.92 -1.04 -17.56
C LEU A 348 4.22 -0.81 -16.09
N GLY A 349 5.34 -1.32 -15.58
CA GLY A 349 5.69 -1.30 -14.16
C GLY A 349 4.92 -2.34 -13.34
N HIS A 350 4.28 -3.31 -13.98
CA HIS A 350 3.52 -4.38 -13.36
C HIS A 350 3.44 -5.60 -14.30
N ILE A 351 2.70 -6.64 -13.93
CA ILE A 351 2.57 -7.85 -14.74
C ILE A 351 1.71 -7.55 -15.97
N ASN A 352 2.15 -8.01 -17.14
CA ASN A 352 1.36 -7.88 -18.36
C ASN A 352 0.20 -8.87 -18.34
N THR A 353 -1.03 -8.35 -18.50
CA THR A 353 -2.24 -9.18 -18.48
C THR A 353 -3.27 -8.77 -19.53
N VAL A 354 -4.07 -9.73 -19.97
CA VAL A 354 -5.26 -9.52 -20.81
C VAL A 354 -6.46 -10.18 -20.15
N GLY A 355 -7.40 -9.35 -19.66
CA GLY A 355 -8.58 -9.83 -18.94
C GLY A 355 -8.25 -10.65 -17.69
N GLY A 356 -7.13 -10.34 -17.02
CA GLY A 356 -6.62 -11.06 -15.86
C GLY A 356 -5.69 -12.23 -16.16
N ARG A 357 -5.60 -12.71 -17.41
CA ARG A 357 -4.64 -13.75 -17.80
C ARG A 357 -3.25 -13.15 -17.96
N VAL A 358 -2.24 -13.79 -17.40
CA VAL A 358 -0.84 -13.38 -17.60
C VAL A 358 -0.44 -13.61 -19.05
N VAL A 359 0.32 -12.67 -19.61
CA VAL A 359 0.83 -12.72 -20.97
C VAL A 359 2.35 -12.91 -20.94
N ASP A 360 2.85 -13.84 -21.73
CA ASP A 360 4.28 -14.09 -21.87
C ASP A 360 4.96 -13.07 -22.81
N PRO A 361 6.30 -13.08 -22.91
CA PRO A 361 7.00 -12.17 -23.83
C PRO A 361 6.68 -12.37 -25.32
N SER A 362 6.05 -13.49 -25.71
CA SER A 362 5.60 -13.75 -27.09
C SER A 362 4.22 -13.14 -27.39
N GLY A 363 3.53 -12.62 -26.36
CA GLY A 363 2.19 -12.04 -26.48
C GLY A 363 1.07 -13.07 -26.31
N LEU A 364 1.39 -14.31 -25.92
CA LEU A 364 0.39 -15.36 -25.69
C LEU A 364 -0.01 -15.45 -24.22
N THR A 365 -1.26 -15.83 -23.97
CA THR A 365 -1.75 -16.02 -22.59
C THR A 365 -1.15 -17.30 -22.00
N VAL A 366 -0.57 -17.18 -20.80
CA VAL A 366 -0.03 -18.31 -20.04
C VAL A 366 -1.20 -19.08 -19.44
N ARG A 367 -1.34 -20.35 -19.83
CA ARG A 367 -2.46 -21.19 -19.39
C ARG A 367 -2.56 -21.26 -17.87
N ASN A 368 -3.76 -21.01 -17.34
CA ASN A 368 -4.10 -21.09 -15.92
C ASN A 368 -3.26 -20.19 -14.99
N VAL A 369 -2.59 -19.17 -15.54
CA VAL A 369 -1.84 -18.17 -14.74
C VAL A 369 -2.51 -16.82 -14.89
N TYR A 370 -2.82 -16.20 -13.75
CA TYR A 370 -3.59 -14.98 -13.65
C TYR A 370 -2.86 -13.95 -12.78
N ALA A 371 -3.22 -12.68 -12.92
CA ALA A 371 -2.89 -11.65 -11.95
C ALA A 371 -4.11 -10.76 -11.67
N SER A 372 -4.16 -10.17 -10.47
CA SER A 372 -5.24 -9.28 -10.04
C SER A 372 -4.73 -8.13 -9.18
N GLY A 373 -5.53 -7.08 -9.07
CA GLY A 373 -5.25 -5.89 -8.30
C GLY A 373 -4.03 -5.16 -8.85
N TRP A 374 -3.30 -4.48 -7.98
CA TRP A 374 -2.17 -3.65 -8.41
C TRP A 374 -1.04 -4.44 -9.10
N ALA A 375 -0.94 -5.75 -8.87
CA ALA A 375 0.00 -6.58 -9.61
C ALA A 375 -0.34 -6.64 -11.12
N ALA A 376 -1.61 -6.49 -11.49
CA ALA A 376 -2.10 -6.51 -12.87
C ALA A 376 -2.44 -5.13 -13.44
N THR A 377 -2.86 -4.18 -12.59
CA THR A 377 -3.38 -2.86 -13.02
C THR A 377 -2.44 -1.69 -12.70
N GLY A 378 -1.33 -1.95 -12.01
CA GLY A 378 -0.47 -0.94 -11.40
C GLY A 378 -1.08 -0.30 -10.15
N ALA A 379 -0.26 0.47 -9.42
CA ALA A 379 -0.60 1.09 -8.13
C ALA A 379 -1.58 2.27 -8.26
N ARG A 380 -2.80 2.00 -8.71
CA ARG A 380 -3.86 2.98 -8.95
C ARG A 380 -5.20 2.45 -8.47
N GLY A 381 -6.10 3.38 -8.11
CA GLY A 381 -7.46 3.05 -7.68
C GLY A 381 -7.58 2.79 -6.19
N VAL A 382 -8.83 2.81 -5.72
CA VAL A 382 -9.22 2.56 -4.33
C VAL A 382 -9.66 1.11 -4.16
N LEU A 383 -9.95 0.70 -2.93
CA LEU A 383 -10.38 -0.66 -2.59
C LEU A 383 -11.58 -1.15 -3.43
N ALA A 384 -12.53 -0.26 -3.74
CA ALA A 384 -13.69 -0.60 -4.58
C ALA A 384 -13.31 -1.02 -6.01
N SER A 385 -12.35 -0.31 -6.65
CA SER A 385 -11.85 -0.71 -7.98
C SER A 385 -11.09 -2.03 -7.92
N THR A 386 -10.32 -2.29 -6.85
CA THR A 386 -9.64 -3.57 -6.64
C THR A 386 -10.63 -4.73 -6.50
N MET A 387 -11.76 -4.52 -5.81
CA MET A 387 -12.82 -5.51 -5.71
C MET A 387 -13.44 -5.85 -7.07
N MET A 388 -13.75 -4.82 -7.89
CA MET A 388 -14.33 -5.02 -9.22
C MET A 388 -13.38 -5.80 -10.15
N ASP A 389 -12.10 -5.43 -10.15
CA ASP A 389 -11.06 -6.15 -10.88
C ASP A 389 -10.96 -7.63 -10.43
N ALA A 390 -10.84 -7.87 -9.13
CA ALA A 390 -10.79 -9.21 -8.56
C ALA A 390 -12.01 -10.06 -8.96
N TYR A 391 -13.22 -9.49 -8.95
CA TYR A 391 -14.40 -10.22 -9.40
C TYR A 391 -14.38 -10.55 -10.89
N ALA A 392 -13.87 -9.65 -11.72
CA ALA A 392 -13.68 -9.92 -13.15
C ALA A 392 -12.67 -11.06 -13.36
N VAL A 393 -11.54 -11.06 -12.63
CA VAL A 393 -10.52 -12.12 -12.68
C VAL A 393 -11.08 -13.47 -12.23
N ALA A 394 -11.89 -13.50 -11.16
CA ALA A 394 -12.55 -14.72 -10.71
C ALA A 394 -13.45 -15.31 -11.81
N ASN A 395 -14.22 -14.48 -12.51
CA ASN A 395 -15.03 -14.93 -13.65
C ASN A 395 -14.16 -15.45 -14.80
N THR A 396 -13.02 -14.81 -15.07
CA THR A 396 -12.05 -15.28 -16.07
C THR A 396 -11.52 -16.66 -15.73
N ILE A 397 -11.14 -16.91 -14.47
CA ILE A 397 -10.66 -18.22 -14.00
C ILE A 397 -11.72 -19.30 -14.24
N LEU A 398 -12.97 -19.04 -13.87
CA LEU A 398 -14.07 -20.00 -14.05
C LEU A 398 -14.36 -20.29 -15.53
N ARG A 399 -14.31 -19.26 -16.37
CA ARG A 399 -14.50 -19.41 -17.82
C ARG A 399 -13.42 -20.30 -18.43
N ASP A 400 -12.18 -20.18 -17.98
CA ASP A 400 -11.06 -20.99 -18.49
C ASP A 400 -11.09 -22.42 -17.93
N ALA A 401 -11.54 -22.61 -16.69
CA ALA A 401 -11.65 -23.92 -16.07
C ALA A 401 -12.83 -24.74 -16.63
N PHE A 402 -13.90 -24.08 -17.07
CA PHE A 402 -15.09 -24.70 -17.64
C PHE A 402 -15.43 -24.08 -19.01
N PRO A 403 -14.55 -24.25 -20.02
CA PRO A 403 -14.69 -23.57 -21.30
C PRO A 403 -15.92 -24.07 -22.06
N GLY A 404 -16.68 -23.13 -22.61
CA GLY A 404 -17.61 -23.38 -23.72
C GLY A 404 -16.96 -23.23 -25.10
N GLU A 405 -15.80 -22.58 -25.18
CA GLU A 405 -15.00 -22.33 -26.39
C GLU A 405 -13.49 -22.44 -26.08
N ASP A 406 -12.67 -22.78 -27.08
CA ASP A 406 -11.22 -22.93 -26.94
C ASP A 406 -10.50 -21.58 -26.77
N VAL A 407 -9.78 -21.41 -25.65
CA VAL A 407 -8.90 -20.25 -25.42
C VAL A 407 -7.51 -20.56 -25.99
N GLN A 408 -6.98 -19.71 -26.87
CA GLN A 408 -5.60 -19.82 -27.34
C GLN A 408 -4.62 -19.48 -26.21
N THR A 409 -3.92 -20.50 -25.70
CA THR A 409 -2.90 -20.36 -24.67
C THR A 409 -1.53 -20.77 -25.19
N THR A 410 -0.47 -20.45 -24.43
CA THR A 410 0.88 -20.94 -24.69
C THR A 410 0.93 -22.47 -24.85
N PRO A 411 1.76 -23.02 -25.75
CA PRO A 411 1.94 -24.46 -25.90
C PRO A 411 2.70 -25.08 -24.72
N THR A 412 3.51 -24.29 -24.00
CA THR A 412 4.24 -24.73 -22.81
C THR A 412 3.30 -24.77 -21.61
N GLU A 413 3.17 -25.95 -20.99
CA GLU A 413 2.45 -26.12 -19.73
C GLU A 413 3.36 -25.82 -18.54
N VAL A 414 3.09 -24.72 -17.84
CA VAL A 414 3.81 -24.34 -16.60
C VAL A 414 3.18 -24.93 -15.34
N LEU A 415 1.93 -25.39 -15.43
CA LEU A 415 1.14 -25.98 -14.34
C LEU A 415 0.55 -27.31 -14.80
N PRO A 416 0.49 -28.34 -13.93
CA PRO A 416 -0.19 -29.60 -14.23
C PRO A 416 -1.68 -29.41 -14.49
N ARG A 417 -2.26 -30.34 -15.25
CA ARG A 417 -3.71 -30.35 -15.55
C ARG A 417 -4.56 -30.77 -14.35
N THR A 418 -4.02 -31.65 -13.51
CA THR A 418 -4.67 -32.20 -12.32
C THR A 418 -3.64 -32.40 -11.24
N VAL A 419 -4.05 -32.22 -9.99
CA VAL A 419 -3.27 -32.55 -8.79
C VAL A 419 -4.23 -33.29 -7.85
N GLU A 420 -3.83 -34.47 -7.38
CA GLU A 420 -4.68 -35.30 -6.51
C GLU A 420 -4.60 -34.87 -5.04
N ASP A 421 -3.39 -34.49 -4.60
CA ASP A 421 -3.10 -34.08 -3.23
C ASP A 421 -3.45 -32.60 -2.99
N ASP A 422 -4.02 -32.31 -1.82
CA ASP A 422 -4.32 -30.95 -1.38
C ASP A 422 -3.19 -30.34 -0.53
N ALA A 423 -2.12 -31.08 -0.23
CA ALA A 423 -1.00 -30.56 0.54
C ALA A 423 -0.35 -29.33 -0.12
N PRO A 424 0.15 -28.36 0.68
CA PRO A 424 1.08 -27.35 0.18
C PRO A 424 2.43 -28.01 -0.19
N PRO A 425 3.38 -27.28 -0.80
CA PRO A 425 4.73 -27.80 -1.02
C PRO A 425 5.36 -28.36 0.27
N PRO A 426 6.16 -29.45 0.20
CA PRO A 426 6.75 -30.10 1.38
C PRO A 426 7.54 -29.15 2.29
N GLU A 427 8.20 -28.14 1.72
CA GLU A 427 8.95 -27.13 2.47
C GLU A 427 8.03 -26.26 3.33
N VAL A 428 6.84 -25.94 2.84
CA VAL A 428 5.80 -25.22 3.60
C VAL A 428 5.25 -26.12 4.70
N GLU A 429 5.00 -27.40 4.40
CA GLU A 429 4.50 -28.37 5.39
C GLU A 429 5.51 -28.61 6.54
N ALA A 430 6.80 -28.73 6.21
CA ALA A 430 7.87 -28.82 7.19
C ALA A 430 7.95 -27.54 8.04
N ALA A 431 7.89 -26.37 7.40
CA ALA A 431 7.96 -25.10 8.10
C ALA A 431 6.73 -24.82 8.98
N LEU A 432 5.54 -25.34 8.63
CA LEU A 432 4.35 -25.34 9.49
C LEU A 432 4.60 -26.16 10.77
N LYS A 433 5.15 -27.38 10.63
CA LYS A 433 5.50 -28.24 11.78
C LYS A 433 6.55 -27.60 12.70
N GLU A 434 7.42 -26.77 12.12
CA GLU A 434 8.43 -25.99 12.84
C GLU A 434 7.91 -24.65 13.40
N GLY A 435 6.65 -24.29 13.15
CA GLY A 435 6.05 -23.02 13.57
C GLY A 435 6.57 -21.78 12.82
N LYS A 436 7.32 -21.96 11.72
CA LYS A 436 7.89 -20.86 10.90
C LYS A 436 6.89 -20.29 9.90
N VAL A 437 5.88 -21.05 9.53
CA VAL A 437 4.74 -20.61 8.71
C VAL A 437 3.52 -20.54 9.60
N LEU A 438 2.70 -19.51 9.41
CA LEU A 438 1.47 -19.31 10.18
C LEU A 438 0.25 -19.58 9.32
N GLU A 439 -0.73 -20.27 9.90
CA GLU A 439 -2.06 -20.39 9.33
C GLU A 439 -2.97 -19.25 9.80
N TYR A 440 -4.15 -19.14 9.17
CA TYR A 440 -5.08 -18.06 9.50
C TYR A 440 -5.56 -18.12 10.96
N ALA A 441 -5.67 -19.33 11.53
CA ALA A 441 -6.01 -19.52 12.93
C ALA A 441 -4.96 -18.92 13.88
N ASP A 442 -3.67 -19.07 13.56
CA ASP A 442 -2.58 -18.47 14.34
C ASP A 442 -2.65 -16.94 14.29
N TRP A 443 -2.93 -16.38 13.11
CA TRP A 443 -3.19 -14.96 12.95
C TRP A 443 -4.37 -14.49 13.81
N LYS A 444 -5.50 -15.20 13.84
CA LYS A 444 -6.66 -14.84 14.68
C LYS A 444 -6.30 -14.77 16.17
N VAL A 445 -5.42 -15.65 16.65
CA VAL A 445 -4.93 -15.62 18.05
C VAL A 445 -4.13 -14.34 18.30
N ILE A 446 -3.23 -13.97 17.39
CA ILE A 446 -2.45 -12.73 17.50
C ILE A 446 -3.37 -11.51 17.45
N ASN A 447 -4.28 -11.44 16.47
CA ASN A 447 -5.24 -10.35 16.32
C ASN A 447 -6.13 -10.18 17.57
N ALA A 448 -6.58 -11.28 18.17
CA ALA A 448 -7.35 -11.23 19.42
C ALA A 448 -6.53 -10.64 20.58
N GLU A 449 -5.24 -10.96 20.66
CA GLU A 449 -4.34 -10.36 21.66
C GLU A 449 -4.06 -8.87 21.39
N GLU A 450 -3.97 -8.45 20.12
CA GLU A 450 -3.85 -7.04 19.74
C GLU A 450 -5.10 -6.24 20.12
N ILE A 451 -6.29 -6.76 19.85
CA ILE A 451 -7.58 -6.17 20.28
C ILE A 451 -7.62 -6.08 21.81
N ARG A 452 -7.34 -7.18 22.52
CA ARG A 452 -7.35 -7.24 24.00
C ARG A 452 -6.39 -6.22 24.64
N ARG A 453 -5.32 -5.83 23.94
CA ARG A 453 -4.39 -4.77 24.38
C ARG A 453 -4.94 -3.38 24.07
N GLY A 454 -5.48 -3.18 22.87
CA GLY A 454 -6.16 -1.96 22.48
C GLY A 454 -7.25 -1.58 23.48
N GLU A 455 -8.14 -2.54 23.80
CA GLU A 455 -9.24 -2.33 24.75
C GLU A 455 -8.76 -1.85 26.12
N LYS A 456 -7.62 -2.34 26.62
CA LYS A 456 -7.03 -1.92 27.91
C LYS A 456 -6.60 -0.46 27.92
N ILE A 457 -6.31 0.13 26.77
CA ILE A 457 -5.85 1.52 26.61
C ILE A 457 -6.85 2.39 25.84
N GLY A 458 -8.05 1.88 25.56
CA GLY A 458 -9.13 2.62 24.89
C GLY A 458 -8.98 2.75 23.37
N LYS A 459 -8.25 1.84 22.72
CA LYS A 459 -8.11 1.72 21.25
C LYS A 459 -8.86 0.50 20.73
N GLU A 460 -9.09 0.43 19.41
CA GLU A 460 -9.66 -0.78 18.79
C GLU A 460 -8.61 -1.91 18.79
N GLN A 461 -7.36 -1.58 18.45
CA GLN A 461 -6.23 -2.50 18.47
C GLN A 461 -4.95 -1.81 18.97
N GLU A 462 -4.08 -2.59 19.62
CA GLU A 462 -2.68 -2.19 19.84
C GLU A 462 -1.78 -3.35 19.40
N GLU A 463 -1.08 -3.15 18.29
CA GLU A 463 -0.21 -4.17 17.74
C GLU A 463 0.85 -4.61 18.74
N HIS A 464 1.03 -5.92 18.86
CA HIS A 464 2.04 -6.44 19.75
C HIS A 464 3.43 -6.28 19.09
N ASN A 465 4.40 -5.72 19.83
CA ASN A 465 5.84 -5.74 19.50
C ASN A 465 6.44 -7.17 19.50
N LEU A 466 5.82 -8.11 18.79
CA LEU A 466 6.31 -9.48 18.67
C LEU A 466 7.51 -9.50 17.75
N HIS A 467 8.66 -9.91 18.29
CA HIS A 467 9.53 -10.75 17.48
C HIS A 467 8.72 -12.00 17.18
N ILE A 468 8.64 -12.48 15.94
CA ILE A 468 7.90 -13.72 15.61
C ILE A 468 8.52 -14.93 16.34
N THR A 469 9.78 -14.81 16.76
CA THR A 469 10.57 -15.88 17.37
C THR A 469 9.95 -16.60 18.58
N PRO A 470 9.18 -15.98 19.50
CA PRO A 470 8.55 -16.73 20.60
C PRO A 470 7.28 -17.49 20.18
N TYR A 471 6.55 -17.05 19.15
CA TYR A 471 5.31 -17.72 18.71
C TYR A 471 5.56 -18.90 17.77
N VAL A 472 6.75 -18.98 17.16
CA VAL A 472 7.26 -20.20 16.50
C VAL A 472 7.33 -21.39 17.48
N SER A 473 7.24 -21.15 18.81
CA SER A 473 7.09 -22.19 19.85
C SER A 473 5.67 -22.32 20.46
N ALA A 474 4.67 -21.63 19.91
CA ALA A 474 3.31 -21.53 20.47
C ALA A 474 2.44 -22.80 20.31
N SER A 475 3.06 -23.96 20.20
CA SER A 475 2.48 -25.21 20.71
C SER A 475 2.57 -25.31 22.25
N ASN A 476 3.19 -24.33 22.93
CA ASN A 476 3.13 -24.16 24.39
C ASN A 476 2.59 -22.78 24.80
N LEU A 477 1.30 -22.53 24.56
CA LEU A 477 0.55 -21.54 25.33
C LEU A 477 0.42 -22.04 26.78
N ASN A 478 1.39 -21.67 27.60
CA ASN A 478 1.40 -21.92 29.04
C ASN A 478 0.21 -21.17 29.69
N PRO A 479 -0.65 -21.78 30.52
CA PRO A 479 -1.83 -21.13 31.13
C PRO A 479 -1.53 -20.00 32.13
N GLN A 480 -0.28 -19.52 32.24
CA GLN A 480 0.13 -18.58 33.28
C GLN A 480 0.02 -17.09 32.92
N LEU A 481 -0.47 -16.72 31.74
CA LEU A 481 -0.75 -15.32 31.39
C LEU A 481 -1.99 -14.71 32.10
N ASN A 482 -2.63 -15.45 33.02
CA ASN A 482 -3.78 -14.98 33.81
C ASN A 482 -3.43 -14.30 35.15
N ARG A 483 -2.16 -13.96 35.42
CA ARG A 483 -1.79 -13.17 36.61
C ARG A 483 -0.58 -12.28 36.35
N VAL A 484 -0.81 -11.06 35.85
CA VAL A 484 -0.22 -9.79 36.33
C VAL A 484 -1.17 -8.67 35.98
#